data_AF-A0A2H9LHZ4-F1
#
_entry.id   AF-A0A2H9LHZ4-F1
#
_cell.length_a   1.000
_cell.length_b   1.000
_cell.length_c   1.000
_cell.angle_alpha   90.00
_cell.angle_beta   90.00
_cell.angle_gamma   90.00
#
_symmetry.space_group_name_H-M   'P 1'
#
loop_
_entity.id
_entity.type
_entity.pdbx_description
1 polymer ?
#
loop_
_entity_poly.entity_id
_entity_poly.type
_entity_poly.pdbx_seq_one_letter_code
_entity_poly.pdbx_strand_id
1 'polypeptide(L)'
;MNAEPNTDGYRIFQMSGIKSSWSYSVGLGHFLSAVEGYGSSASDGYWSFFIYDKNSQQWKVSPVGSDGGACWNGDYSSYSGHYCGVNGDIIGWVRTTWNSETFTPDSQPQFSEFQSICGLSITNVNAFVDGKKKGNLQEGDKISDAYPGSTMQFEVETSNLFPEGKNIKIDNAYLRITAQG
;
A
#
# COMPACT_ATOMS: atom_id res chain seq x y z
N MET A 1 4.48 8.68 -4.15
CA MET A 1 5.41 8.46 -5.27
C MET A 1 5.55 9.77 -6.01
N ASN A 2 6.75 10.15 -6.45
CA ASN A 2 6.96 11.35 -7.26
C ASN A 2 7.19 10.91 -8.71
N ALA A 3 6.25 11.23 -9.60
CA ALA A 3 6.38 11.06 -11.04
C ALA A 3 6.43 12.45 -11.70
N GLU A 4 7.11 12.56 -12.85
CA GLU A 4 7.14 13.81 -13.62
C GLU A 4 5.73 14.12 -14.17
N PRO A 5 5.39 15.41 -14.38
CA PRO A 5 4.13 15.78 -15.03
C PRO A 5 3.95 15.07 -16.38
N ASN A 6 2.73 14.64 -16.68
CA ASN A 6 2.37 13.87 -17.87
C ASN A 6 3.01 12.48 -17.99
N THR A 7 3.61 11.95 -16.91
CA THR A 7 3.98 10.53 -16.89
C THR A 7 2.73 9.67 -17.07
N ASP A 8 2.76 8.73 -18.00
CA ASP A 8 1.65 7.83 -18.26
C ASP A 8 1.42 6.84 -17.09
N GLY A 9 0.20 6.35 -16.97
CA GLY A 9 -0.21 5.42 -15.93
C GLY A 9 0.58 4.12 -15.91
N TYR A 10 1.03 3.63 -17.08
CA TYR A 10 1.87 2.44 -17.18
C TYR A 10 3.21 2.66 -16.49
N ARG A 11 3.91 3.76 -16.80
CA ARG A 11 5.18 4.14 -16.15
C ARG A 11 5.00 4.40 -14.66
N ILE A 12 3.93 5.08 -14.25
CA ILE A 12 3.63 5.29 -12.82
C ILE A 12 3.47 3.94 -12.11
N PHE A 13 2.79 2.96 -12.73
CA PHE A 13 2.70 1.62 -12.15
C PHE A 13 4.07 0.97 -12.03
N GLN A 14 4.92 1.03 -13.07
CA GLN A 14 6.27 0.45 -13.03
C GLN A 14 7.12 1.03 -11.90
N MET A 15 6.98 2.33 -11.61
CA MET A 15 7.68 2.99 -10.51
C MET A 15 7.26 2.52 -9.12
N SER A 16 6.14 1.80 -8.98
CA SER A 16 5.68 1.26 -7.69
C SER A 16 6.53 0.11 -7.17
N GLY A 17 7.29 -0.56 -8.05
CA GLY A 17 8.01 -1.77 -7.71
C GLY A 17 7.11 -3.01 -7.55
N ILE A 18 5.79 -2.88 -7.73
CA ILE A 18 4.86 -4.01 -7.71
C ILE A 18 5.11 -4.87 -8.94
N LYS A 19 5.28 -6.18 -8.73
CA LYS A 19 5.52 -7.12 -9.82
C LYS A 19 4.28 -7.17 -10.70
N SER A 20 4.45 -6.89 -11.99
CA SER A 20 3.35 -6.90 -12.94
C SER A 20 3.75 -7.55 -14.27
N SER A 21 2.74 -7.97 -15.02
CA SER A 21 2.87 -8.41 -16.41
C SER A 21 1.91 -7.61 -17.25
N TRP A 22 2.37 -7.18 -18.42
CA TRP A 22 1.62 -6.36 -19.35
C TRP A 22 1.66 -7.02 -20.73
N SER A 23 0.62 -6.81 -21.53
CA SER A 23 0.63 -7.22 -22.94
C SER A 23 1.74 -6.50 -23.70
N TYR A 24 2.08 -6.98 -24.89
CA TYR A 24 2.80 -6.16 -25.85
C TYR A 24 1.99 -4.87 -26.13
N SER A 25 2.69 -3.75 -26.29
CA SER A 25 2.07 -2.50 -26.69
C SER A 25 1.48 -2.62 -28.10
N VAL A 26 0.22 -2.24 -28.24
CA VAL A 26 -0.40 -2.00 -29.56
C VAL A 26 -0.77 -0.52 -29.66
N GLY A 27 -1.36 -0.06 -30.77
CA GLY A 27 -1.73 1.36 -30.93
C GLY A 27 -2.63 1.94 -29.83
N LEU A 28 -3.23 1.08 -28.99
CA LEU A 28 -4.05 1.42 -27.83
C LEU A 28 -3.30 1.36 -26.48
N GLY A 29 -1.98 1.13 -26.49
CA GLY A 29 -1.16 0.99 -25.30
C GLY A 29 -1.00 -0.46 -24.82
N HIS A 30 -0.64 -0.61 -23.54
CA HIS A 30 -0.45 -1.87 -22.85
C HIS A 30 -1.69 -2.23 -22.01
N PHE A 31 -2.03 -3.51 -22.00
CA PHE A 31 -3.04 -4.07 -21.10
C PHE A 31 -2.38 -4.76 -19.90
N LEU A 32 -2.83 -4.45 -18.67
CA LEU A 32 -2.32 -5.09 -17.45
C LEU A 32 -2.83 -6.53 -17.36
N SER A 33 -1.95 -7.48 -17.60
CA SER A 33 -2.30 -8.91 -17.67
C SER A 33 -2.18 -9.61 -16.32
N ALA A 34 -1.29 -9.16 -15.43
CA ALA A 34 -1.18 -9.72 -14.08
C ALA A 34 -0.53 -8.76 -13.10
N VAL A 35 -0.88 -8.88 -11.81
CA VAL A 35 -0.19 -8.24 -10.69
C VAL A 35 0.14 -9.31 -9.65
N GLU A 36 1.39 -9.37 -9.21
CA GLU A 36 1.87 -10.37 -8.23
C GLU A 36 1.51 -11.83 -8.60
N GLY A 37 1.51 -12.14 -9.91
CA GLY A 37 1.14 -13.47 -10.43
C GLY A 37 -0.36 -13.72 -10.58
N TYR A 38 -1.23 -12.81 -10.12
CA TYR A 38 -2.68 -12.90 -10.31
C TYR A 38 -3.09 -12.34 -11.67
N GLY A 39 -3.35 -13.25 -12.61
CA GLY A 39 -3.70 -12.94 -13.98
C GLY A 39 -5.12 -12.41 -14.18
N SER A 40 -5.30 -11.73 -15.30
CA SER A 40 -6.59 -11.55 -15.96
C SER A 40 -6.89 -12.75 -16.86
N SER A 41 -8.15 -13.17 -16.88
CA SER A 41 -8.64 -14.20 -17.80
C SER A 41 -10.00 -13.77 -18.34
N ALA A 42 -10.33 -14.23 -19.55
CA ALA A 42 -11.60 -13.88 -20.19
C ALA A 42 -12.83 -14.32 -19.38
N SER A 43 -12.69 -15.31 -18.49
CA SER A 43 -13.75 -15.84 -17.64
C SER A 43 -13.70 -15.39 -16.17
N ASP A 44 -12.52 -15.07 -15.62
CA ASP A 44 -12.35 -14.94 -14.16
C ASP A 44 -12.03 -13.51 -13.71
N GLY A 45 -11.97 -12.56 -14.63
CA GLY A 45 -11.84 -11.14 -14.34
C GLY A 45 -10.62 -10.48 -14.99
N TYR A 46 -10.62 -9.16 -14.93
CA TYR A 46 -9.61 -8.30 -15.54
C TYR A 46 -9.14 -7.23 -14.55
N TRP A 47 -8.00 -6.60 -14.84
CA TRP A 47 -7.50 -5.47 -14.06
C TRP A 47 -8.08 -4.19 -14.64
N SER A 48 -8.93 -3.52 -13.88
CA SER A 48 -9.55 -2.25 -14.27
C SER A 48 -8.77 -1.09 -13.68
N PHE A 49 -8.64 -0.02 -14.48
CA PHE A 49 -7.91 1.19 -14.13
C PHE A 49 -8.86 2.27 -13.64
N PHE A 50 -8.52 2.90 -12.51
CA PHE A 50 -9.34 3.90 -11.85
C PHE A 50 -8.54 5.15 -11.52
N ILE A 51 -9.25 6.28 -11.53
CA ILE A 51 -8.76 7.57 -11.06
C ILE A 51 -9.72 8.02 -9.96
N TYR A 52 -9.18 8.44 -8.82
CA TYR A 52 -9.97 8.94 -7.72
C TYR A 52 -10.37 10.40 -7.99
N ASP A 53 -11.67 10.64 -8.10
CA ASP A 53 -12.21 11.99 -8.17
C ASP A 53 -12.32 12.57 -6.77
N LYS A 54 -11.45 13.54 -6.47
CA LYS A 54 -11.41 14.22 -5.16
C LYS A 54 -12.66 15.06 -4.89
N ASN A 55 -13.36 15.53 -5.93
CA ASN A 55 -14.55 16.36 -5.76
C ASN A 55 -15.74 15.51 -5.31
N SER A 56 -15.95 14.36 -5.95
CA SER A 56 -17.01 13.42 -5.58
C SER A 56 -16.59 12.41 -4.52
N GLN A 57 -15.31 12.38 -4.12
CA GLN A 57 -14.72 11.42 -3.19
C GLN A 57 -14.98 9.96 -3.60
N GLN A 58 -14.87 9.66 -4.88
CA GLN A 58 -15.20 8.35 -5.44
C GLN A 58 -14.15 7.91 -6.46
N TRP A 59 -13.93 6.60 -6.53
CA TRP A 59 -13.19 6.00 -7.63
C TRP A 59 -14.03 6.01 -8.89
N LYS A 60 -13.47 6.52 -9.98
CA LYS A 60 -14.08 6.45 -11.30
C LYS A 60 -13.23 5.57 -12.20
N VAL A 61 -13.91 4.71 -12.95
CA VAL A 61 -13.25 3.91 -13.99
C VAL A 61 -12.67 4.87 -15.01
N SER A 62 -11.37 4.74 -15.29
CA SER A 62 -10.73 5.54 -16.33
C SER A 62 -11.36 5.18 -17.68
N PRO A 63 -11.86 6.15 -18.48
CA PRO A 63 -12.38 5.88 -19.82
C PRO A 63 -11.25 5.59 -20.83
N VAL A 64 -10.00 5.79 -20.43
CA VAL A 64 -8.80 5.64 -21.25
C VAL A 64 -7.79 4.69 -20.60
N GLY A 65 -6.92 4.12 -21.43
CA GLY A 65 -5.85 3.23 -20.99
C GLY A 65 -4.78 3.91 -20.13
N SER A 66 -3.89 3.09 -19.59
CA SER A 66 -2.75 3.55 -18.80
C SER A 66 -1.67 4.21 -19.66
N ASP A 67 -1.59 3.89 -20.95
CA ASP A 67 -0.71 4.52 -21.94
C ASP A 67 -1.29 4.40 -23.37
N GLY A 68 -0.62 5.00 -24.36
CA GLY A 68 -1.00 4.92 -25.77
C GLY A 68 -1.73 6.16 -26.32
N GLY A 69 -1.35 6.62 -27.51
CA GLY A 69 -1.94 7.81 -28.13
C GLY A 69 -1.59 9.12 -27.41
N ALA A 70 -2.42 10.15 -27.58
CA ALA A 70 -2.24 11.47 -26.96
C ALA A 70 -2.75 11.49 -25.51
N CYS A 71 -2.35 12.51 -24.72
CA CYS A 71 -2.90 12.71 -23.39
C CYS A 71 -4.41 12.94 -23.45
N TRP A 72 -5.14 12.23 -22.60
CA TRP A 72 -6.55 12.44 -22.36
C TRP A 72 -6.80 13.82 -21.75
N ASN A 73 -7.95 14.40 -22.08
CA ASN A 73 -8.33 15.76 -21.71
C ASN A 73 -8.97 15.88 -20.32
N GLY A 74 -9.09 14.78 -19.58
CA GLY A 74 -9.76 14.74 -18.26
C GLY A 74 -11.29 14.63 -18.33
N ASP A 75 -11.87 14.54 -19.52
CA ASP A 75 -13.32 14.45 -19.72
C ASP A 75 -13.78 12.98 -19.73
N TYR A 76 -14.57 12.58 -18.75
CA TYR A 76 -15.08 11.21 -18.61
C TYR A 76 -16.06 10.78 -19.72
N SER A 77 -16.50 11.70 -20.57
CA SER A 77 -17.25 11.39 -21.79
C SER A 77 -16.35 11.12 -23.01
N SER A 78 -15.03 11.29 -22.88
CA SER A 78 -14.02 11.07 -23.92
C SER A 78 -13.25 9.77 -23.69
N TYR A 79 -13.21 8.92 -24.72
CA TYR A 79 -12.53 7.61 -24.71
C TYR A 79 -11.22 7.60 -25.53
N SER A 80 -10.72 8.77 -25.91
CA SER A 80 -9.54 8.91 -26.75
C SER A 80 -8.30 9.28 -25.93
N GLY A 81 -7.18 8.63 -26.25
CA GLY A 81 -5.88 8.88 -25.63
C GLY A 81 -5.58 7.95 -24.45
N HIS A 82 -4.74 8.44 -23.53
CA HIS A 82 -4.36 7.75 -22.30
C HIS A 82 -4.26 8.71 -21.12
N TYR A 83 -4.20 8.15 -19.92
CA TYR A 83 -3.97 8.92 -18.70
C TYR A 83 -2.57 9.54 -18.66
N CYS A 84 -2.50 10.84 -18.41
CA CYS A 84 -1.27 11.59 -18.19
C CYS A 84 -1.28 12.15 -16.76
N GLY A 85 -0.24 11.83 -15.98
CA GLY A 85 -0.15 12.15 -14.57
C GLY A 85 -0.27 13.65 -14.27
N VAL A 86 -1.21 13.99 -13.38
CA VAL A 86 -1.38 15.33 -12.80
C VAL A 86 -1.00 15.31 -11.33
N ASN A 87 -0.38 16.40 -10.86
CA ASN A 87 0.08 16.48 -9.48
C ASN A 87 -1.06 16.25 -8.47
N GLY A 88 -0.82 15.28 -7.57
CA GLY A 88 -1.75 14.91 -6.52
C GLY A 88 -2.85 13.95 -6.95
N ASP A 89 -2.91 13.51 -8.20
CA ASP A 89 -3.83 12.45 -8.60
C ASP A 89 -3.62 11.19 -7.75
N ILE A 90 -4.71 10.49 -7.51
CA ILE A 90 -4.68 9.15 -6.93
C ILE A 90 -5.26 8.23 -7.98
N ILE A 91 -4.45 7.26 -8.40
CA ILE A 91 -4.82 6.26 -9.39
C ILE A 91 -4.71 4.88 -8.78
N GLY A 92 -5.47 3.92 -9.32
CA GLY A 92 -5.53 2.57 -8.78
C GLY A 92 -5.90 1.55 -9.82
N TRP A 93 -5.46 0.32 -9.58
CA TRP A 93 -5.88 -0.85 -10.33
C TRP A 93 -6.51 -1.84 -9.38
N VAL A 94 -7.61 -2.46 -9.80
CA VAL A 94 -8.26 -3.52 -9.04
C VAL A 94 -8.68 -4.63 -9.99
N ARG A 95 -8.50 -5.87 -9.54
CA ARG A 95 -9.01 -7.04 -10.26
C ARG A 95 -10.52 -7.12 -10.04
N THR A 96 -11.27 -7.24 -11.11
CA THR A 96 -12.72 -7.15 -11.09
C THR A 96 -13.36 -8.01 -12.19
N THR A 97 -14.67 -8.18 -12.12
CA THR A 97 -15.50 -8.78 -13.15
C THR A 97 -16.40 -7.72 -13.79
N TRP A 98 -16.94 -8.02 -14.97
CA TRP A 98 -17.85 -7.13 -15.66
C TRP A 98 -19.27 -7.31 -15.13
N ASN A 99 -19.85 -6.24 -14.59
CA ASN A 99 -21.25 -6.24 -14.23
C ASN A 99 -22.11 -5.96 -15.47
N SER A 100 -22.87 -6.96 -15.93
CA SER A 100 -23.74 -6.80 -17.10
C SER A 100 -24.97 -5.92 -16.85
N GLU A 101 -25.34 -5.67 -15.59
CA GLU A 101 -26.49 -4.85 -15.23
C GLU A 101 -26.12 -3.36 -15.16
N THR A 102 -24.97 -3.04 -14.59
CA THR A 102 -24.50 -1.65 -14.42
C THR A 102 -23.52 -1.20 -15.49
N PHE A 103 -23.05 -2.11 -16.35
CA PHE A 103 -22.00 -1.88 -17.35
C PHE A 103 -20.75 -1.23 -16.74
N THR A 104 -20.38 -1.67 -15.53
CA THR A 104 -19.20 -1.20 -14.79
C THR A 104 -18.45 -2.38 -14.16
N PRO A 105 -17.18 -2.20 -13.77
CA PRO A 105 -16.50 -3.08 -12.83
C PRO A 105 -17.33 -3.35 -11.57
N ASP A 106 -17.35 -4.61 -11.10
CA ASP A 106 -17.97 -5.01 -9.82
C ASP A 106 -17.17 -4.57 -8.58
N SER A 107 -15.95 -4.08 -8.77
CA SER A 107 -15.04 -3.73 -7.69
C SER A 107 -14.28 -2.45 -8.01
N GLN A 108 -14.05 -1.67 -6.97
CA GLN A 108 -13.24 -0.46 -7.00
C GLN A 108 -12.06 -0.59 -6.01
N PRO A 109 -10.94 0.13 -6.23
CA PRO A 109 -9.86 0.15 -5.27
C PRO A 109 -10.35 0.60 -3.89
N GLN A 110 -9.74 0.07 -2.84
CA GLN A 110 -10.05 0.46 -1.46
C GLN A 110 -8.90 1.30 -0.92
N PHE A 111 -9.22 2.38 -0.20
CA PHE A 111 -8.24 3.03 0.64
C PHE A 111 -8.05 2.16 1.88
N SER A 112 -6.86 1.60 2.03
CA SER A 112 -6.44 0.98 3.27
C SER A 112 -5.89 2.07 4.19
N GLU A 113 -6.50 2.26 5.36
CA GLU A 113 -5.90 3.09 6.39
C GLU A 113 -4.57 2.48 6.82
N PHE A 114 -3.59 3.31 7.19
CA PHE A 114 -2.27 2.83 7.61
C PHE A 114 -2.34 1.75 8.71
N GLN A 115 -3.31 1.89 9.63
CA GLN A 115 -3.57 0.93 10.73
C GLN A 115 -4.07 -0.43 10.22
N SER A 116 -4.72 -0.49 9.06
CA SER A 116 -5.13 -1.74 8.41
C SER A 116 -3.97 -2.49 7.75
N ILE A 117 -2.82 -1.82 7.59
CA ILE A 117 -1.59 -2.37 7.01
C ILE A 117 -0.56 -2.68 8.12
N CYS A 118 -0.48 -1.83 9.15
CA CYS A 118 0.36 -1.99 10.34
C CYS A 118 -0.49 -2.32 11.57
N GLY A 119 -0.76 -3.61 11.81
CA GLY A 119 -1.67 -4.08 12.87
C GLY A 119 -1.02 -4.47 14.19
N LEU A 120 0.25 -4.10 14.46
CA LEU A 120 0.91 -4.32 15.75
C LEU A 120 1.36 -2.99 16.33
N SER A 121 1.02 -2.77 17.61
CA SER A 121 1.49 -1.61 18.37
C SER A 121 2.15 -2.07 19.65
N ILE A 122 3.30 -1.47 20.00
CA ILE A 122 3.93 -1.65 21.31
C ILE A 122 3.16 -0.79 22.30
N THR A 123 2.56 -1.43 23.30
CA THR A 123 1.76 -0.74 24.32
C THR A 123 2.57 -0.42 25.57
N ASN A 124 3.59 -1.23 25.87
CA ASN A 124 4.43 -1.04 27.04
C ASN A 124 5.82 -1.63 26.83
N VAL A 125 6.83 -0.97 27.41
CA VAL A 125 8.19 -1.48 27.50
C VAL A 125 8.65 -1.29 28.94
N ASN A 126 8.93 -2.39 29.63
CA ASN A 126 9.58 -2.39 30.93
C ASN A 126 11.00 -2.94 30.79
N ALA A 127 11.94 -2.38 31.53
CA ALA A 127 13.24 -3.00 31.76
C ALA A 127 13.39 -3.39 33.23
N PHE A 128 14.21 -4.38 33.51
CA PHE A 128 14.60 -4.78 34.86
C PHE A 128 16.12 -4.85 34.90
N VAL A 129 16.72 -4.14 35.85
CA VAL A 129 18.16 -4.18 36.11
C VAL A 129 18.39 -4.82 37.46
N ASP A 130 19.04 -5.98 37.48
CA ASP A 130 19.28 -6.75 38.70
C ASP A 130 17.98 -6.97 39.52
N GLY A 131 16.87 -7.22 38.81
CA GLY A 131 15.53 -7.42 39.37
C GLY A 131 14.76 -6.14 39.71
N LYS A 132 15.37 -4.95 39.59
CA LYS A 132 14.68 -3.67 39.84
C LYS A 132 14.00 -3.16 38.58
N LYS A 133 12.68 -3.01 38.63
CA LYS A 133 11.85 -2.55 37.52
C LYS A 133 12.09 -1.06 37.18
N LYS A 134 12.19 -0.78 35.88
CA LYS A 134 12.09 0.52 35.21
C LYS A 134 10.97 0.40 34.18
N GLY A 135 9.78 0.87 34.54
CA GLY A 135 8.58 0.66 33.73
C GLY A 135 8.24 1.82 32.80
N ASN A 136 7.37 1.55 31.82
CA ASN A 136 6.81 2.53 30.87
C ASN A 136 7.89 3.33 30.12
N LEU A 137 8.95 2.65 29.70
CA LEU A 137 10.04 3.26 28.96
C LEU A 137 9.58 3.79 27.61
N GLN A 138 10.06 4.97 27.25
CA GLN A 138 9.86 5.60 25.95
C GLN A 138 11.16 5.66 25.16
N GLU A 139 11.04 5.98 23.88
CA GLU A 139 12.21 6.19 23.03
C GLU A 139 13.11 7.28 23.61
N GLY A 140 14.41 6.96 23.74
CA GLY A 140 15.41 7.87 24.29
C GLY A 140 15.60 7.80 25.80
N ASP A 141 14.77 7.04 26.52
CA ASP A 141 14.96 6.82 27.96
C ASP A 141 16.31 6.16 28.26
N LYS A 142 16.97 6.64 29.31
CA LYS A 142 18.26 6.12 29.77
C LYS A 142 18.08 5.22 30.97
N ILE A 143 18.73 4.05 30.92
CA ILE A 143 18.82 3.12 32.04
C ILE A 143 20.17 3.35 32.74
N SER A 144 20.20 4.19 33.77
CA SER A 144 21.42 4.59 34.48
C SER A 144 21.96 3.57 35.49
N ASP A 145 21.12 2.60 35.88
CA ASP A 145 21.41 1.74 37.04
C ASP A 145 22.12 0.44 36.63
N ALA A 146 22.38 0.26 35.34
CA ALA A 146 23.09 -0.89 34.79
C ALA A 146 24.59 -0.59 34.69
N TYR A 147 25.41 -1.47 35.23
CA TYR A 147 26.88 -1.39 35.19
C TYR A 147 27.45 -2.72 34.69
N PRO A 148 28.75 -2.79 34.31
CA PRO A 148 29.35 -4.05 33.88
C PRO A 148 29.12 -5.16 34.91
N GLY A 149 28.46 -6.24 34.49
CA GLY A 149 28.07 -7.36 35.34
C GLY A 149 26.59 -7.38 35.75
N SER A 150 25.83 -6.30 35.55
CA SER A 150 24.38 -6.30 35.76
C SER A 150 23.64 -7.23 34.79
N THR A 151 22.53 -7.81 35.24
CA THR A 151 21.58 -8.52 34.40
C THR A 151 20.45 -7.60 33.99
N MET A 152 20.21 -7.49 32.67
CA MET A 152 19.08 -6.74 32.11
C MET A 152 18.03 -7.68 31.52
N GLN A 153 16.76 -7.42 31.81
CA GLN A 153 15.62 -8.08 31.20
C GLN A 153 14.65 -7.03 30.65
N PHE A 154 14.04 -7.30 29.50
CA PHE A 154 13.03 -6.42 28.89
C PHE A 154 11.73 -7.19 28.73
N GLU A 155 10.64 -6.55 29.12
CA GLU A 155 9.28 -7.02 28.92
C GLU A 155 8.60 -6.03 27.97
N VAL A 156 8.22 -6.50 26.79
CA VAL A 156 7.57 -5.71 25.75
C VAL A 156 6.16 -6.25 25.57
N GLU A 157 5.17 -5.41 25.81
CA GLU A 157 3.77 -5.72 25.58
C GLU A 157 3.35 -5.15 24.22
N THR A 158 2.61 -5.94 23.45
CA THR A 158 2.10 -5.54 22.15
C THR A 158 0.61 -5.78 22.05
N SER A 159 -0.11 -4.86 21.39
CA SER A 159 -1.51 -5.04 21.03
C SER A 159 -1.66 -5.35 19.54
N ASN A 160 -2.53 -6.32 19.24
CA ASN A 160 -3.00 -6.61 17.89
C ASN A 160 -4.14 -5.63 17.57
N LEU A 161 -3.91 -4.77 16.59
CA LEU A 161 -4.87 -3.77 16.11
C LEU A 161 -5.69 -4.26 14.91
N PHE A 162 -5.50 -5.51 14.44
CA PHE A 162 -6.36 -6.05 13.40
C PHE A 162 -7.76 -6.38 13.95
N PRO A 163 -8.80 -6.37 13.08
CA PRO A 163 -10.14 -6.83 13.44
C PRO A 163 -10.14 -8.23 14.06
N GLU A 164 -11.09 -8.48 14.96
CA GLU A 164 -11.22 -9.76 15.68
C GLU A 164 -11.17 -10.97 14.73
N GLY A 165 -10.39 -11.98 15.11
CA GLY A 165 -10.22 -13.22 14.34
C GLY A 165 -9.00 -13.28 13.42
N LYS A 166 -8.25 -12.18 13.23
CA LYS A 166 -6.94 -12.23 12.55
C LYS A 166 -5.82 -12.53 13.54
N ASN A 167 -5.34 -13.77 13.51
CA ASN A 167 -4.11 -14.17 14.20
C ASN A 167 -2.90 -13.58 13.46
N ILE A 168 -2.16 -12.69 14.12
CA ILE A 168 -0.86 -12.23 13.61
C ILE A 168 0.21 -13.19 14.09
N LYS A 169 1.04 -13.64 13.15
CA LYS A 169 2.31 -14.28 13.48
C LYS A 169 3.39 -13.21 13.51
N ILE A 170 4.04 -13.04 14.66
CA ILE A 170 5.25 -12.22 14.77
C ILE A 170 6.40 -13.10 14.28
N ASP A 171 6.92 -12.83 13.08
CA ASP A 171 8.02 -13.63 12.52
C ASP A 171 9.36 -13.28 13.17
N ASN A 172 9.61 -12.00 13.45
CA ASN A 172 10.84 -11.53 14.10
C ASN A 172 10.55 -10.34 15.02
N ALA A 173 11.26 -10.27 16.15
CA ALA A 173 11.31 -9.10 17.02
C ALA A 173 12.78 -8.75 17.30
N TYR A 174 13.15 -7.47 17.16
CA TYR A 174 14.52 -7.01 17.35
C TYR A 174 14.57 -5.98 18.46
N LEU A 175 15.45 -6.20 19.43
CA LEU A 175 15.81 -5.21 20.44
C LEU A 175 17.24 -4.75 20.19
N ARG A 176 17.42 -3.45 19.98
CA ARG A 176 18.76 -2.84 19.84
C ARG A 176 19.13 -2.15 21.14
N ILE A 177 20.17 -2.63 21.79
CA ILE A 177 20.75 -2.02 22.99
C ILE A 177 22.04 -1.32 22.58
N THR A 178 22.20 -0.05 22.95
CA THR A 178 23.44 0.70 22.77
C THR A 178 23.96 1.10 24.13
N ALA A 179 25.13 0.60 24.53
CA ALA A 179 25.84 1.04 25.72
C ALA A 179 26.80 2.17 25.34
N GLN A 180 26.75 3.28 26.08
CA GLN A 180 27.71 4.38 25.97
C GLN A 180 28.56 4.41 27.23
N GLY A 181 29.88 4.37 27.08
CA GLY A 181 30.87 4.49 28.15
C GLY A 181 31.45 5.90 28.23
#